data_AF-A0A969JW53-F1
#
_entry.id   AF-A0A969JW53-F1
#
_cell.length_a   1.000
_cell.length_b   1.000
_cell.length_c   1.000
_cell.angle_alpha   90.00
_cell.angle_beta   90.00
_cell.angle_gamma   90.00
#
_symmetry.space_group_name_H-M   'P 1'
#
loop_
_entity.id
_entity.type
_entity.pdbx_description
1 polymer ?
#
loop_
_entity_poly.entity_id
_entity_poly.type
_entity_poly.pdbx_seq_one_letter_code
_entity_poly.pdbx_strand_id
1 'polypeptide(L)'
;MTAGEQQSARREVIKLLSSYRDVEDLLNIGAYPAGSNPEFDIAIACKPTIDQLLQQGRNEVQGQAQFDYARRLLIAMVNSFNEARKKIARATNSGQRSQV
;
A
#
# COMPACT_ATOMS: atom_id res chain seq x y z
N MET A 1 19.19 6.41 0.99
CA MET A 1 18.70 5.03 1.08
C MET A 1 19.78 4.12 0.56
N THR A 2 20.11 3.07 1.30
CA THR A 2 20.93 1.98 0.76
C THR A 2 20.05 1.10 -0.14
N ALA A 3 20.68 0.32 -1.03
CA ALA A 3 19.95 -0.58 -1.93
C ALA A 3 19.01 -1.57 -1.19
N GLY A 4 19.30 -1.88 0.07
CA GLY A 4 18.48 -2.78 0.90
C GLY A 4 17.10 -2.22 1.26
N GLU A 5 17.01 -0.92 1.58
CA GLU A 5 15.73 -0.29 1.92
C GLU A 5 14.79 -0.21 0.72
N GLN A 6 15.35 0.00 -0.49
CA GLN A 6 14.58 -0.01 -1.73
C GLN A 6 14.04 -1.39 -2.06
N GLN A 7 14.84 -2.44 -1.83
CA GLN A 7 14.42 -3.81 -2.07
C GLN A 7 13.30 -4.24 -1.11
N SER A 8 13.37 -3.82 0.16
CA SER A 8 12.29 -4.07 1.12
C SER A 8 11.00 -3.35 0.71
N ALA A 9 11.11 -2.07 0.33
CA ALA A 9 9.99 -1.28 -0.15
C ALA A 9 9.31 -1.91 -1.37
N ARG A 10 10.09 -2.38 -2.36
CA ARG A 10 9.57 -3.11 -3.52
C ARG A 10 8.79 -4.36 -3.12
N ARG A 11 9.30 -5.15 -2.17
CA ARG A 11 8.63 -6.39 -1.72
C ARG A 11 7.27 -6.11 -1.10
N GLU A 12 7.16 -5.08 -0.28
CA GLU A 12 5.89 -4.68 0.34
C GLU A 12 4.86 -4.23 -0.70
N VAL A 13 5.28 -3.44 -1.70
CA VAL A 13 4.39 -3.04 -2.80
C VAL A 13 3.89 -4.24 -3.60
N ILE A 14 4.76 -5.21 -3.90
CA ILE A 14 4.37 -6.44 -4.60
C ILE A 14 3.36 -7.24 -3.77
N LYS A 15 3.56 -7.32 -2.45
CA LYS A 15 2.64 -8.02 -1.55
C LYS A 15 1.25 -7.39 -1.58
N LEU A 16 1.17 -6.06 -1.48
CA LEU A 16 -0.09 -5.32 -1.55
C LEU A 16 -0.81 -5.50 -2.89
N LEU A 17 -0.07 -5.52 -4.00
CA LEU A 17 -0.64 -5.80 -5.32
C LEU A 17 -1.21 -7.22 -5.42
N SER A 18 -0.58 -8.20 -4.79
CA SER A 18 -1.11 -9.56 -4.70
C SER A 18 -2.42 -9.58 -3.91
N SER A 19 -2.43 -8.97 -2.71
CA SER A 19 -3.64 -8.88 -1.89
C SER A 19 -4.78 -8.13 -2.57
N TYR A 20 -4.46 -7.09 -3.37
CA TYR A 20 -5.46 -6.41 -4.17
C TYR A 20 -6.06 -7.34 -5.23
N ARG A 21 -5.23 -8.10 -5.96
CA ARG A 21 -5.71 -9.07 -6.95
C ARG A 21 -6.62 -10.13 -6.34
N ASP A 22 -6.32 -10.58 -5.12
CA ASP A 22 -7.13 -11.59 -4.42
C ASP A 22 -8.54 -11.07 -4.07
N VAL A 23 -8.72 -9.76 -3.89
CA VAL A 23 -10.02 -9.12 -3.57
C VAL A 23 -10.67 -8.42 -4.76
N GLU A 24 -9.96 -8.29 -5.89
CA GLU A 24 -10.40 -7.57 -7.08
C GLU A 24 -11.71 -8.14 -7.65
N ASP A 25 -11.85 -9.45 -7.70
CA ASP A 25 -13.06 -10.12 -8.18
C ASP A 25 -14.27 -9.80 -7.29
N LEU A 26 -14.08 -9.79 -5.96
CA LEU A 26 -15.13 -9.45 -4.98
C LEU A 26 -15.51 -7.97 -5.05
N LEU A 27 -14.55 -7.08 -5.30
CA LEU A 27 -14.80 -5.66 -5.52
C LEU A 27 -15.61 -5.43 -6.79
N ASN A 28 -15.24 -6.09 -7.89
CA ASN A 28 -15.89 -5.93 -9.19
C ASN A 28 -17.38 -6.31 -9.16
N ILE A 29 -17.76 -7.30 -8.34
CA ILE A 29 -19.15 -7.70 -8.16
C ILE A 29 -19.85 -6.98 -6.98
N GLY A 30 -19.13 -6.10 -6.27
CA GLY A 30 -19.67 -5.36 -5.11
C GLY A 30 -19.91 -6.22 -3.86
N ALA A 31 -19.28 -7.39 -3.76
CA ALA A 31 -19.49 -8.35 -2.67
C ALA A 31 -18.49 -8.22 -1.51
N TYR A 32 -17.55 -7.26 -1.57
CA TYR A 32 -16.58 -7.04 -0.50
C TYR A 32 -17.06 -6.02 0.54
N PRO A 33 -17.29 -6.40 1.81
CA PRO A 33 -17.64 -5.47 2.88
C PRO A 33 -16.37 -4.84 3.47
N ALA A 34 -16.31 -3.50 3.49
CA ALA A 34 -15.20 -2.76 4.12
C ALA A 34 -15.02 -3.15 5.59
N GLY A 35 -13.76 -3.29 6.02
CA GLY A 35 -13.43 -3.72 7.39
C GLY A 35 -13.43 -5.24 7.59
N SER A 36 -13.79 -6.03 6.57
CA SER A 36 -13.84 -7.50 6.69
C SER A 36 -12.47 -8.15 6.69
N ASN A 37 -11.47 -7.51 6.06
CA ASN A 37 -10.09 -7.96 6.11
C ASN A 37 -9.16 -6.74 6.06
N PRO A 38 -8.45 -6.42 7.15
CA PRO A 38 -7.56 -5.27 7.20
C PRO A 38 -6.48 -5.25 6.11
N GLU A 39 -6.00 -6.42 5.65
CA GLU A 39 -4.98 -6.49 4.60
C GLU A 39 -5.56 -6.13 3.23
N PHE A 40 -6.79 -6.56 2.94
CA PHE A 40 -7.51 -6.18 1.73
C PHE A 40 -7.93 -4.71 1.78
N ASP A 41 -8.44 -4.21 2.90
CA ASP A 41 -8.77 -2.79 3.06
C ASP A 41 -7.57 -1.88 2.78
N ILE A 42 -6.39 -2.24 3.28
CA ILE A 42 -5.14 -1.53 2.98
C ILE A 42 -4.79 -1.62 1.49
N ALA A 43 -4.86 -2.82 0.89
CA ALA A 43 -4.54 -3.03 -0.51
C ALA A 43 -5.46 -2.20 -1.43
N ILE A 44 -6.76 -2.15 -1.13
CA ILE A 44 -7.77 -1.37 -1.85
C ILE A 44 -7.48 0.13 -1.73
N ALA A 45 -7.20 0.62 -0.52
CA ALA A 45 -6.86 2.02 -0.30
C ALA A 45 -5.54 2.43 -1.01
N CYS A 46 -4.60 1.50 -1.17
CA CYS A 46 -3.31 1.75 -1.79
C CYS A 46 -3.30 1.64 -3.32
N LYS A 47 -4.27 0.94 -3.91
CA LYS A 47 -4.34 0.70 -5.37
C LYS A 47 -4.20 1.99 -6.21
N PRO A 48 -4.90 3.11 -5.92
CA PRO A 48 -4.78 4.33 -6.72
C PRO A 48 -3.37 4.93 -6.68
N THR A 49 -2.71 4.91 -5.53
CA THR A 49 -1.34 5.43 -5.35
C THR A 49 -0.32 4.55 -6.08
N ILE A 50 -0.50 3.23 -6.04
CA ILE A 50 0.33 2.29 -6.79
C ILE A 50 0.12 2.49 -8.29
N ASP A 51 -1.13 2.65 -8.74
CA ASP A 51 -1.45 2.93 -10.13
C ASP A 51 -0.81 4.25 -10.59
N GLN A 52 -0.83 5.32 -9.79
CA GLN A 52 -0.15 6.57 -10.11
C GLN A 52 1.38 6.41 -10.22
N LEU A 53 1.99 5.60 -9.37
CA LEU A 53 3.41 5.28 -9.47
C LEU A 53 3.73 4.49 -10.74
N LEU A 54 2.86 3.56 -11.15
CA LEU A 54 3.08 2.68 -12.30
C LEU A 54 2.63 3.31 -13.63
N GLN A 55 1.66 4.21 -13.61
CA GLN A 55 1.12 4.92 -14.78
C GLN A 55 1.92 6.16 -15.16
N GLN A 56 3.12 6.38 -14.58
CA GLN A 56 4.05 7.43 -15.03
C GLN A 56 4.07 7.45 -16.55
N GLY A 57 3.43 8.47 -17.12
CA GLY A 57 3.02 8.44 -18.50
C GLY A 57 4.25 8.32 -19.39
N ARG A 58 4.08 7.74 -20.58
CA ARG A 58 5.10 7.75 -21.65
C ARG A 58 5.65 9.15 -21.98
N ASN A 59 5.08 10.22 -21.43
CA ASN A 59 5.44 11.63 -21.61
C ASN A 59 6.06 12.32 -20.37
N GLU A 60 6.25 11.67 -19.23
CA GLU A 60 6.89 12.32 -18.07
C GLU A 60 8.41 12.14 -18.09
N VAL A 61 9.09 13.25 -18.42
CA VAL A 61 10.51 13.59 -18.15
C VAL A 61 11.47 12.40 -18.10
N GLN A 62 12.06 12.05 -19.25
CA GLN A 62 13.18 11.10 -19.30
C GLN A 62 14.42 11.71 -18.61
N GLY A 63 14.94 11.06 -17.55
CA GLY A 63 16.21 11.45 -16.92
C GLY A 63 16.34 11.09 -15.43
N GLN A 64 17.48 11.44 -14.80
CA GLN A 64 17.76 11.19 -13.38
C GLN A 64 16.67 11.70 -12.41
N ALA A 65 15.95 12.76 -12.79
CA ALA A 65 14.83 13.30 -12.01
C ALA A 65 13.68 12.30 -11.83
N GLN A 66 13.46 11.40 -12.79
CA GLN A 66 12.43 10.36 -12.73
C GLN A 66 12.76 9.31 -11.68
N PHE A 67 14.04 8.92 -11.58
CA PHE A 67 14.50 7.94 -10.60
C PHE A 67 14.35 8.47 -9.17
N ASP A 68 14.71 9.73 -8.94
CA ASP A 68 14.55 10.35 -7.61
C ASP A 68 13.08 10.59 -7.25
N TYR A 69 12.22 10.92 -8.23
CA TYR A 69 10.79 11.07 -8.01
C TYR A 69 10.11 9.72 -7.68
N ALA A 70 10.36 8.69 -8.48
CA ALA A 70 9.86 7.33 -8.23
C ALA A 70 10.34 6.80 -6.86
N ARG A 71 11.60 7.07 -6.50
CA ARG A 71 12.17 6.73 -5.20
C ARG A 71 11.44 7.45 -4.06
N ARG A 72 11.17 8.74 -4.18
CA ARG A 72 10.43 9.52 -3.16
C ARG A 72 9.00 9.00 -2.98
N LEU A 73 8.30 8.68 -4.06
CA LEU A 73 6.97 8.08 -4.03
C LEU A 73 6.97 6.74 -3.30
N LEU A 74 7.92 5.85 -3.63
CA LEU A 74 8.07 4.56 -2.96
C LEU A 74 8.26 4.71 -1.44
N ILE A 75 9.10 5.66 -1.02
CA ILE A 75 9.32 5.95 0.41
C ILE A 75 8.04 6.46 1.07
N ALA A 76 7.38 7.45 0.46
CA ALA A 76 6.14 8.01 0.99
C ALA A 76 5.07 6.94 1.17
N MET A 77 4.98 5.99 0.22
CA MET A 77 4.03 4.89 0.24
C MET A 77 4.35 3.84 1.32
N VAL A 78 5.63 3.48 1.52
CA VAL A 78 6.01 2.55 2.60
C VAL A 78 5.79 3.17 3.98
N ASN A 79 6.06 4.47 4.13
CA ASN A 79 5.83 5.17 5.38
C ASN A 79 4.34 5.27 5.71
N SER A 80 3.49 5.60 4.73
CA SER A 80 2.04 5.63 4.94
C SER A 80 1.47 4.25 5.29
N PHE A 81 2.00 3.19 4.67
CA PHE A 81 1.66 1.80 4.99
C PHE A 81 2.01 1.42 6.44
N ASN A 82 3.23 1.73 6.88
CA ASN A 82 3.67 1.40 8.24
C ASN A 82 2.81 2.13 9.28
N GLU A 83 2.41 3.37 8.99
CA GLU A 83 1.51 4.13 9.86
C GLU A 83 0.06 3.60 9.83
N ALA A 84 -0.46 3.21 8.66
CA ALA A 84 -1.77 2.57 8.54
C ALA A 84 -1.84 1.26 9.33
N ARG A 85 -0.81 0.40 9.21
CA ARG A 85 -0.69 -0.85 9.98
C ARG A 85 -0.58 -0.59 11.48
N LYS A 86 0.20 0.41 11.90
CA LYS A 86 0.29 0.79 13.32
C LYS A 86 -1.05 1.29 13.86
N LYS A 87 -1.81 2.06 13.09
CA LYS A 87 -3.15 2.54 13.49
C LYS A 87 -4.13 1.38 13.66
N ILE A 88 -4.15 0.44 12.71
CA ILE A 88 -4.98 -0.77 12.80
C ILE A 88 -4.56 -1.59 14.02
N ALA A 89 -3.26 -1.87 14.20
CA ALA A 89 -2.76 -2.63 15.35
C ALA A 89 -3.07 -1.96 16.71
N ARG A 90 -3.03 -0.63 16.78
CA ARG A 90 -3.40 0.14 17.99
C ARG A 90 -4.91 0.05 18.27
N ALA A 91 -5.75 0.15 17.24
CA ALA A 91 -7.20 0.03 17.36
C ALA A 91 -7.63 -1.38 17.83
N THR A 92 -6.94 -2.43 17.36
CA THR A 92 -7.19 -3.81 17.81
C THR A 92 -6.81 -4.00 19.29
N ASN A 93 -5.72 -3.38 19.76
CA ASN A 93 -5.24 -3.53 21.14
C ASN A 93 -6.07 -2.74 22.17
N SER A 94 -6.75 -1.65 21.77
CA SER A 94 -7.70 -0.92 22.63
C SER A 94 -9.02 -1.67 22.86
N GLY A 95 -9.37 -2.63 22.01
CA GLY A 95 -10.59 -3.45 22.16
C GLY A 95 -10.47 -4.58 23.18
N GLN A 96 -9.25 -5.03 23.50
CA GLN A 96 -9.02 -6.18 24.41
C GLN A 96 -8.81 -5.78 25.89
N ARG A 97 -8.77 -4.49 26.23
CA ARG A 97 -8.52 -4.02 27.61
C ARG A 97 -9.77 -3.64 28.41
N SER A 98 -10.97 -3.84 27.87
CA SER A 98 -12.22 -3.42 28.54
C SER A 98 -13.12 -4.58 29.03
N GLN A 99 -12.57 -5.79 29.16
CA GLN A 99 -13.23 -6.89 29.87
C GLN A 99 -12.22 -7.61 30.76
N VAL A 100 -11.82 -6.99 31.86
CA VAL A 100 -11.41 -7.68 33.10
C VAL A 100 -11.79 -6.81 34.29
#